data_AF-A0A841JC13-F1
#
_entry.id   AF-A0A841JC13-F1
#
_cell.length_a   1.000
_cell.length_b   1.000
_cell.length_c   1.000
_cell.angle_alpha   90.00
_cell.angle_beta   90.00
_cell.angle_gamma   90.00
#
_symmetry.space_group_name_H-M   'P 1'
#
loop_
_entity.id
_entity.type
_entity.pdbx_description
1 polymer ?
#
loop_
_entity_poly.entity_id
_entity_poly.type
_entity_poly.pdbx_seq_one_letter_code
_entity_poly.pdbx_strand_id
1 'polypeptide(L)' 'MENKKKDDTATLTAQAHNCTAAYVRSIVRGDRKTNTDLAKSVQDTYNKILEAKDNLSKPAESIPESAN' A
#
# COMPACT_ATOMS: atom_id res chain seq x y z
N MET A 1 9.03 -8.49 -22.75
CA MET A 1 9.87 -8.12 -21.58
C MET A 1 9.00 -7.24 -20.65
N GLU A 2 8.02 -7.85 -19.98
CA GLU A 2 6.96 -7.12 -19.24
C GLU A 2 7.33 -6.93 -17.76
N ASN A 3 8.49 -6.33 -17.48
CA ASN A 3 8.86 -5.93 -16.12
C ASN A 3 8.43 -4.48 -15.87
N LYS A 4 7.12 -4.20 -15.93
CA LYS A 4 6.59 -2.86 -15.65
C LYS A 4 5.37 -2.84 -14.71
N LYS A 5 5.20 -3.86 -13.87
CA LYS A 5 4.54 -3.66 -12.56
C LYS A 5 5.54 -2.95 -11.65
N LYS A 6 5.86 -1.68 -11.94
CA LYS A 6 6.52 -0.82 -10.94
C LYS A 6 5.56 -0.82 -9.75
N ASP A 7 6.02 -1.17 -8.55
CA ASP A 7 5.22 -1.19 -7.33
C ASP A 7 4.36 0.09 -7.21
N ASP A 8 3.12 0.05 -7.70
CA ASP A 8 2.21 1.20 -7.69
C ASP A 8 1.99 1.63 -6.25
N THR A 9 1.92 0.65 -5.33
CA THR A 9 1.77 0.90 -3.89
C THR A 9 2.91 1.74 -3.34
N ALA A 10 4.18 1.38 -3.59
CA ALA A 10 5.32 2.14 -3.09
C ALA A 10 5.41 3.54 -3.72
N THR A 11 4.99 3.67 -4.98
CA THR A 11 4.95 4.95 -5.69
C THR A 11 3.84 5.86 -5.17
N LEU A 12 2.65 5.31 -4.93
CA LEU A 12 1.50 6.02 -4.36
C LEU A 12 1.77 6.46 -2.91
N THR A 13 2.36 5.58 -2.09
CA THR A 13 2.81 5.95 -0.75
C THR A 13 3.86 7.05 -0.80
N ALA A 14 4.79 6.98 -1.76
CA ALA A 14 5.82 7.98 -1.93
C ALA A 14 5.24 9.35 -2.30
N GLN A 15 4.23 9.38 -3.17
CA GLN A 15 3.50 10.60 -3.53
C GLN A 15 2.73 11.19 -2.33
N ALA A 16 2.07 10.34 -1.52
CA ALA A 16 1.32 10.77 -0.34
C ALA A 16 2.22 11.42 0.74
N HIS A 17 3.46 10.94 0.87
CA HIS A 17 4.42 11.40 1.88
C HIS A 17 5.52 12.30 1.31
N ASN A 18 5.39 12.73 0.06
CA ASN A 18 6.38 13.55 -0.66
C ASN A 18 7.83 13.01 -0.53
N CYS A 19 7.98 11.69 -0.62
CA CYS A 19 9.25 10.97 -0.47
C CYS A 19 9.56 10.13 -1.71
N THR A 20 10.63 9.33 -1.67
CA THR A 20 10.99 8.46 -2.79
C THR A 20 10.45 7.04 -2.61
N ALA A 21 10.07 6.37 -3.69
CA ALA A 21 9.67 4.96 -3.64
C ALA A 21 10.80 4.05 -3.09
N ALA A 22 12.06 4.46 -3.25
CA ALA A 22 13.20 3.78 -2.61
C ALA A 22 13.18 3.90 -1.07
N TYR A 23 12.81 5.09 -0.55
CA TYR A 23 12.63 5.30 0.89
C TYR A 23 11.51 4.43 1.44
N VAL A 24 10.34 4.40 0.78
CA VAL A 24 9.22 3.52 1.15
C VAL A 24 9.68 2.06 1.18
N ARG A 25 10.32 1.57 0.11
CA ARG A 25 10.84 0.19 0.04
C ARG A 25 11.83 -0.15 1.14
N SER A 26 12.70 0.79 1.51
CA SER A 26 13.66 0.62 2.60
C SER A 26 12.96 0.46 3.96
N ILE A 27 11.82 1.15 4.15
CA ILE A 27 10.98 1.01 5.34
C ILE A 27 10.27 -0.35 5.33
N VAL A 28 9.60 -0.71 4.24
CA VAL A 28 8.81 -1.96 4.21
C VAL A 28 9.69 -3.22 4.27
N ARG A 29 10.92 -3.15 3.72
CA ARG A 29 11.90 -4.24 3.81
C ARG A 29 12.53 -4.38 5.20
N GLY A 30 12.32 -3.43 6.11
CA GLY A 30 12.98 -3.40 7.41
C GLY A 30 14.46 -3.00 7.36
N ASP A 31 14.94 -2.52 6.21
CA ASP A 31 16.32 -2.05 5.98
C ASP A 31 16.63 -0.77 6.77
N ARG A 32 15.60 0.05 7.04
CA ARG A 32 15.69 1.22 7.93
C ARG A 32 14.92 0.98 9.22
N LYS A 33 15.54 1.34 10.36
CA LYS A 33 14.82 1.46 11.64
C LYS A 33 13.68 2.47 11.49
N THR A 34 12.45 2.02 11.65
CA THR A 34 11.21 2.84 11.69
C THR A 34 11.11 3.63 13.00
N ASN A 35 12.16 4.39 13.31
CA ASN A 35 12.27 5.12 14.58
C ASN A 35 11.72 6.55 14.51
N THR A 36 11.12 6.93 13.38
CA THR A 36 10.49 8.23 13.19
C THR A 36 8.99 8.06 12.92
N ASP A 37 8.17 8.99 13.42
CA ASP A 37 6.73 9.03 13.13
C ASP A 37 6.44 9.01 11.63
N LEU A 38 7.29 9.68 10.84
CA LEU A 38 7.21 9.66 9.39
C LEU A 38 7.35 8.25 8.82
N ALA A 39 8.30 7.44 9.33
CA ALA A 39 8.50 6.09 8.86
C ALA A 39 7.33 5.15 9.21
N LYS A 40 6.76 5.30 10.41
CA LYS A 40 5.51 4.60 10.78
C LYS A 40 4.35 5.00 9.88
N SER A 41 4.17 6.29 9.62
CA SER A 41 3.09 6.79 8.78
C SER A 41 3.22 6.32 7.32
N VAL A 42 4.44 6.27 6.79
CA VAL A 42 4.74 5.69 5.47
C VAL A 42 4.39 4.20 5.42
N GLN A 43 4.76 3.42 6.45
CA GLN A 43 4.43 1.99 6.53
C GLN A 43 2.92 1.74 6.63
N ASP A 44 2.21 2.50 7.46
CA ASP A 44 0.76 2.44 7.61
C ASP A 44 0.04 2.74 6.29
N THR A 45 0.48 3.81 5.60
CA THR A 45 -0.08 4.21 4.30
C THR A 45 0.17 3.14 3.23
N TYR A 46 1.35 2.52 3.22
CA TYR A 46 1.67 1.42 2.32
C TYR A 46 0.75 0.22 2.53
N ASN A 47 0.50 -0.16 3.79
CA ASN A 47 -0.41 -1.25 4.15
C ASN A 47 -1.85 -0.93 3.77
N LYS A 48 -2.34 0.28 4.05
CA LYS A 48 -3.68 0.72 3.65
C LYS A 48 -3.92 0.64 2.14
N ILE A 49 -2.92 1.01 1.34
CA ILE A 49 -3.03 0.91 -0.13
C ILE A 49 -3.04 -0.56 -0.57
N LEU A 50 -2.26 -1.43 0.07
CA LEU A 50 -2.31 -2.87 -0.17
C LEU A 50 -3.68 -3.46 0.19
N GLU A 51 -4.20 -3.14 1.37
CA GLU A 51 -5.53 -3.56 1.82
C GLU A 51 -6.62 -3.04 0.90
N ALA A 52 -6.56 -1.77 0.47
CA ALA A 52 -7.52 -1.22 -0.48
C ALA A 52 -7.49 -1.98 -1.83
N LYS A 53 -6.29 -2.35 -2.32
CA LYS A 53 -6.15 -3.15 -3.55
C LYS A 53 -6.65 -4.58 -3.37
N ASP A 54 -6.45 -5.18 -2.20
CA ASP A 54 -6.98 -6.51 -1.86
C ASP A 54 -8.51 -6.49 -1.76
N ASN A 55 -9.06 -5.48 -1.07
CA ASN A 55 -10.50 -5.28 -0.94
C ASN A 55 -11.17 -4.96 -2.28
N LEU A 56 -10.50 -4.25 -3.19
CA LEU A 56 -11.00 -4.02 -4.56
C LEU A 56 -10.95 -5.29 -5.42
N SER A 57 -10.06 -6.24 -5.08
CA SER A 57 -9.89 -7.49 -5.79
C SER A 57 -10.74 -8.63 -5.23
N LYS A 58 -11.28 -8.46 -4.02
CA LYS A 58 -12.41 -9.28 -3.56
C LYS A 58 -13.63 -8.82 -4.33
N PRO A 59 -14.38 -9.72 -5.00
CA PRO A 59 -15.74 -9.35 -5.39
C PRO A 59 -16.40 -8.83 -4.13
N ALA A 60 -16.97 -7.63 -4.17
CA ALA A 60 -17.86 -7.17 -3.13
C ALA A 60 -18.77 -8.35 -2.85
N GLU A 61 -18.61 -8.97 -1.67
CA GLU A 61 -19.38 -10.13 -1.28
C GLU A 61 -20.81 -9.67 -1.50
N SER A 62 -21.46 -10.26 -2.51
CA SER A 62 -22.79 -9.89 -2.91
C SER A 62 -23.60 -10.02 -1.63
N ILE A 63 -23.94 -8.87 -1.04
CA ILE A 63 -25.07 -8.77 -0.13
C ILE A 63 -26.15 -9.59 -0.83
N PRO A 64 -26.61 -10.72 -0.28
CA PRO A 64 -27.77 -11.38 -0.85
C PRO A 64 -28.90 -10.36 -0.72
N GLU A 65 -29.13 -9.65 -1.83
CA GLU A 65 -30.29 -8.84 -2.07
C GLU A 65 -31.47 -9.81 -1.97
N SER A 66 -32.22 -9.65 -0.90
CA SER A 66 -33.58 -10.14 -0.73
C SER A 66 -33.76 -11.67 -0.74
N ALA A 67 -34.38 -12.19 0.32
CA ALA A 67 -35.83 -12.37 0.26
C ALA A 67 -36.35 -12.98 1.57
N ASN A 68 -37.26 -12.21 2.17
CA ASN A 68 -38.38 -12.66 3.02
C ASN A 68 -38.10 -12.96 4.50
#